data_AF-A0A4R5N9Y2-F1
#
_entry.id   AF-A0A4R5N9Y2-F1
#
_cell.length_a   1.000
_cell.length_b   1.000
_cell.length_c   1.000
_cell.angle_alpha   90.00
_cell.angle_beta   90.00
_cell.angle_gamma   90.00
#
_symmetry.space_group_name_H-M   'P 1'
#
loop_
_entity.id
_entity.type
_entity.pdbx_description
1 polymer ?
#
loop_
_entity_poly.entity_id
_entity_poly.type
_entity_poly.pdbx_seq_one_letter_code
_entity_poly.pdbx_strand_id
1 'polypeptide(L)'
;MKNKVLFSVMGLLLVGLGIMMSITNGKRAEIQQIRKEVSQVNKQQKQVTTQIKCLQTTYNGNDEQAKNALLVFAKTYYTFSNQSDYDKRFSKVSSILALSKDQQNNLFDSGLDATGGSRIDNLGLTSQYQTATSYTSDLDNQTIEALATVVVKTSGTGQKAINQTILLHGWFDTQTQKLTSIKINQIQ
;
A
#
# COMPACT_ATOMS: atom_id res chain seq x y z
N MET A 1 -30.48 -2.71 7.09
CA MET A 1 -30.81 -3.22 8.44
C MET A 1 -29.62 -3.97 9.06
N LYS A 2 -28.51 -3.30 9.44
CA LYS A 2 -27.27 -3.97 9.88
C LYS A 2 -26.65 -3.49 11.22
N ASN A 3 -27.36 -2.70 12.03
CA ASN A 3 -26.82 -2.18 13.32
C ASN A 3 -27.57 -2.62 14.58
N LYS A 4 -28.55 -3.52 14.50
CA LYS A 4 -29.34 -3.93 15.68
C LYS A 4 -28.69 -5.04 16.53
N VAL A 5 -27.75 -5.81 15.95
CA VAL A 5 -27.11 -6.93 16.66
C VAL A 5 -25.96 -6.47 17.57
N LEU A 6 -25.25 -5.40 17.21
CA LEU A 6 -24.10 -4.91 17.97
C LEU A 6 -24.50 -4.37 19.36
N PHE A 7 -25.67 -3.73 19.45
CA PHE A 7 -26.19 -3.19 20.72
C PHE A 7 -26.77 -4.26 21.65
N SER A 8 -27.22 -5.42 21.14
CA SER A 8 -27.77 -6.47 22.02
C SER A 8 -26.69 -7.22 22.80
N VAL A 9 -25.46 -7.30 22.27
CA VAL A 9 -24.34 -7.99 22.92
C VAL A 9 -23.71 -7.13 24.02
N MET A 10 -23.63 -5.80 23.84
CA MET A 10 -23.20 -4.89 24.93
C MET A 10 -24.24 -4.80 26.06
N GLY A 11 -25.54 -4.92 25.76
CA GLY A 11 -26.61 -4.89 26.76
C GLY A 11 -26.57 -6.06 27.76
N LEU A 12 -26.04 -7.22 27.36
CA LEU A 12 -25.92 -8.40 28.22
C LEU A 12 -24.72 -8.34 29.19
N LEU A 13 -23.76 -7.42 28.97
CA LEU A 13 -22.53 -7.34 29.77
C LEU A 13 -22.75 -6.75 31.18
N LEU A 14 -23.82 -6.00 31.40
CA LEU A 14 -24.05 -5.25 32.64
C LEU A 14 -24.85 -6.00 33.73
N VAL A 15 -25.35 -7.21 33.46
CA VAL A 15 -26.17 -7.97 34.44
C VAL A 15 -25.32 -8.92 35.31
N GLY A 16 -23.99 -8.88 35.17
CA GLY A 16 -23.09 -9.88 35.76
C GLY A 16 -22.67 -9.72 37.23
N LEU A 17 -23.15 -8.72 37.98
CA LEU A 17 -22.56 -8.40 39.30
C LEU A 17 -23.54 -8.18 40.46
N GLY A 18 -24.62 -8.95 40.59
CA GLY A 18 -25.40 -8.83 41.82
C GLY A 18 -26.51 -9.83 42.06
N ILE A 19 -26.20 -11.12 42.25
CA ILE A 19 -27.12 -12.02 42.96
C ILE A 19 -26.34 -13.00 43.87
N MET A 20 -25.99 -12.54 45.07
CA MET A 20 -25.91 -13.42 46.23
C MET A 20 -27.36 -13.67 46.68
N MET A 21 -27.92 -14.87 46.48
CA MET A 21 -29.08 -15.36 47.26
C MET A 21 -29.36 -16.85 46.98
N SER A 22 -29.27 -17.65 48.05
CA SER A 22 -29.88 -18.98 48.30
C SER A 22 -30.01 -19.94 47.12
N ILE A 23 -29.07 -20.88 47.02
CA ILE A 23 -28.91 -21.80 45.90
C ILE A 23 -29.83 -23.03 46.04
N THR A 24 -30.94 -23.07 45.30
CA THR A 24 -31.68 -24.31 44.98
C THR A 24 -31.08 -25.00 43.74
N ASN A 25 -31.33 -26.31 43.56
CA ASN A 25 -30.73 -27.11 42.48
C ASN A 25 -31.02 -26.59 41.05
N GLY A 26 -32.19 -25.99 40.81
CA GLY A 26 -32.53 -25.38 39.51
C GLY A 26 -31.65 -24.17 39.15
N LYS A 27 -31.35 -23.30 40.13
CA LYS A 27 -30.47 -22.13 39.94
C LYS A 27 -29.02 -22.52 39.63
N ARG A 28 -28.56 -23.70 40.06
CA ARG A 28 -27.21 -24.21 39.72
C ARG A 28 -27.10 -24.58 38.23
N ALA A 29 -28.15 -25.13 37.64
CA ALA A 29 -28.17 -25.50 36.23
C ALA A 29 -28.12 -24.25 35.32
N GLU A 30 -28.88 -23.21 35.67
CA GLU A 30 -28.85 -21.91 34.97
C GLU A 30 -27.47 -21.24 35.06
N ILE A 31 -26.83 -21.24 36.25
CA ILE A 31 -25.47 -20.71 36.41
C ILE A 31 -24.45 -21.48 35.57
N GLN A 32 -24.58 -22.80 35.43
CA GLN A 32 -23.69 -23.60 34.57
C GLN A 32 -23.90 -23.29 33.09
N GLN A 33 -25.14 -23.09 32.67
CA GLN A 33 -25.46 -22.71 31.30
C GLN A 33 -24.90 -21.32 30.97
N ILE A 34 -25.10 -20.34 31.86
CA ILE A 34 -24.51 -18.99 31.74
C ILE A 34 -22.97 -19.07 31.65
N ARG A 35 -22.31 -19.91 32.45
CA ARG A 35 -20.85 -20.11 32.36
C ARG A 35 -20.41 -20.70 31.04
N LYS A 36 -21.17 -21.64 30.46
CA LYS A 36 -20.88 -22.22 29.13
C LYS A 36 -21.04 -21.18 28.03
N GLU A 37 -22.11 -20.39 28.07
CA GLU A 37 -22.38 -19.31 27.11
C GLU A 37 -21.30 -18.22 27.19
N VAL A 38 -20.91 -17.77 28.39
CA VAL A 38 -19.80 -16.84 28.61
C VAL A 38 -18.46 -17.42 28.10
N SER A 39 -18.22 -18.71 28.29
CA SER A 39 -17.02 -19.38 27.77
C SER A 39 -16.98 -19.41 26.24
N GLN A 40 -18.13 -19.65 25.59
CA GLN A 40 -18.25 -19.60 24.13
C GLN A 40 -18.05 -18.19 23.58
N VAL A 41 -18.65 -17.18 24.21
CA VAL A 41 -18.47 -15.76 23.86
C VAL A 41 -17.00 -15.36 24.00
N ASN A 42 -16.33 -15.75 25.07
CA ASN A 42 -14.89 -15.48 25.26
C ASN A 42 -14.01 -16.15 24.19
N LYS A 43 -14.36 -17.37 23.75
CA LYS A 43 -13.64 -18.06 22.65
C LYS A 43 -13.84 -17.34 21.32
N GLN A 44 -15.07 -16.94 21.01
CA GLN A 44 -15.38 -16.17 19.81
C GLN A 44 -14.70 -14.80 19.83
N GLN A 45 -14.70 -14.10 20.97
CA GLN A 45 -13.99 -12.82 21.12
C GLN A 45 -12.48 -12.98 20.93
N LYS A 46 -11.85 -14.03 21.49
CA LYS A 46 -10.43 -14.30 21.23
C LYS A 46 -10.14 -14.56 19.75
N GLN A 47 -10.98 -15.34 19.07
CA GLN A 47 -10.83 -15.59 17.64
C GLN A 47 -10.96 -14.31 16.82
N VAL A 48 -11.95 -13.47 17.11
CA VAL A 48 -12.15 -12.17 16.47
C VAL A 48 -10.97 -11.24 16.74
N THR A 49 -10.45 -11.16 17.96
CA THR A 49 -9.26 -10.35 18.28
C THR A 49 -8.01 -10.86 17.55
N THR A 50 -7.81 -12.18 17.46
CA THR A 50 -6.71 -12.75 16.69
C THR A 50 -6.85 -12.47 15.19
N GLN A 51 -8.07 -12.55 14.64
CA GLN A 51 -8.35 -12.19 13.25
C GLN A 51 -8.13 -10.70 13.00
N ILE A 52 -8.58 -9.81 13.88
CA ILE A 52 -8.32 -8.36 13.81
C ILE A 52 -6.83 -8.07 13.87
N LYS A 53 -6.09 -8.72 14.78
CA LYS A 53 -4.64 -8.54 14.89
C LYS A 53 -3.92 -9.04 13.64
N CYS A 54 -4.34 -10.19 13.09
CA CYS A 54 -3.78 -10.75 11.86
C CYS A 54 -4.05 -9.82 10.67
N LEU A 55 -5.27 -9.28 10.57
CA LEU A 55 -5.62 -8.25 9.60
C LEU A 55 -4.72 -7.02 9.79
N GLN A 56 -4.64 -6.43 10.98
CA GLN A 56 -3.78 -5.26 11.26
C GLN A 56 -2.30 -5.50 10.91
N THR A 57 -1.74 -6.68 11.21
CA THR A 57 -0.36 -7.01 10.84
C THR A 57 -0.15 -7.21 9.35
N THR A 58 -1.13 -7.75 8.63
CA THR A 58 -1.07 -7.94 7.18
C THR A 58 -1.34 -6.64 6.42
N TYR A 59 -2.25 -5.79 6.89
CA TYR A 59 -2.48 -4.43 6.36
C TYR A 59 -1.18 -3.62 6.43
N ASN A 60 -0.52 -3.60 7.59
CA ASN A 60 0.77 -2.91 7.75
C ASN A 60 1.86 -3.44 6.80
N GLY A 61 1.85 -4.74 6.48
CA GLY A 61 2.82 -5.35 5.56
C GLY A 61 2.58 -5.01 4.10
N ASN A 62 1.32 -5.06 3.64
CA ASN A 62 0.97 -4.69 2.27
C ASN A 62 1.16 -3.19 2.02
N ASP A 63 0.83 -2.34 3.00
CA ASP A 63 1.11 -0.91 2.96
C ASP A 63 2.60 -0.61 2.80
N GLU A 64 3.42 -1.26 3.63
CA GLU A 64 4.87 -1.12 3.55
C GLU A 64 5.41 -1.60 2.21
N GLN A 65 4.88 -2.71 1.68
CA GLN A 65 5.28 -3.25 0.39
C GLN A 65 4.86 -2.35 -0.78
N ALA A 66 3.63 -1.83 -0.78
CA ALA A 66 3.14 -0.88 -1.77
C ALA A 66 3.99 0.40 -1.79
N LYS A 67 4.27 0.94 -0.60
CA LYS A 67 5.16 2.10 -0.40
C LYS A 67 6.56 1.81 -0.95
N ASN A 68 7.17 0.69 -0.56
CA ASN A 68 8.50 0.31 -1.00
C ASN A 68 8.57 0.08 -2.51
N ALA A 69 7.57 -0.57 -3.11
CA ALA A 69 7.49 -0.76 -4.55
C ALA A 69 7.48 0.58 -5.29
N LEU A 70 6.66 1.54 -4.84
CA LEU A 70 6.61 2.87 -5.48
C LEU A 70 7.93 3.65 -5.32
N LEU A 71 8.59 3.54 -4.16
CA LEU A 71 9.90 4.17 -3.93
C LEU A 71 11.02 3.54 -4.76
N VAL A 72 11.03 2.22 -4.89
CA VAL A 72 11.95 1.49 -5.78
C VAL A 72 11.73 1.92 -7.23
N PHE A 73 10.47 1.95 -7.67
CA PHE A 73 10.11 2.48 -8.99
C PHE A 73 10.64 3.90 -9.18
N ALA A 74 10.35 4.83 -8.25
CA ALA A 74 10.77 6.23 -8.35
C ALA A 74 12.30 6.36 -8.48
N LYS A 75 13.04 5.65 -7.62
CA LYS A 75 14.49 5.68 -7.62
C LYS A 75 15.06 5.18 -8.95
N THR A 76 14.58 4.05 -9.46
CA THR A 76 15.07 3.50 -10.72
C THR A 76 14.66 4.34 -11.92
N TYR A 77 13.40 4.79 -11.96
CA TYR A 77 12.85 5.55 -13.08
C TYR A 77 13.54 6.91 -13.28
N TYR A 78 13.89 7.58 -12.18
CA TYR A 78 14.53 8.90 -12.20
C TYR A 78 16.05 8.87 -11.99
N THR A 79 16.70 7.71 -12.14
CA THR A 79 18.17 7.63 -12.06
C THR A 79 18.76 7.08 -13.35
N PHE A 80 19.36 7.98 -14.15
CA PHE A 80 20.09 7.67 -15.37
C PHE A 80 21.12 8.75 -15.68
N SER A 81 22.22 8.36 -16.33
CA SER A 81 23.27 9.29 -16.76
C SER A 81 23.63 9.20 -18.25
N ASN A 82 23.01 8.26 -18.96
CA ASN A 82 23.23 7.97 -20.38
C ASN A 82 22.04 7.17 -20.94
N GLN A 83 22.00 7.00 -22.25
CA GLN A 83 20.96 6.26 -22.97
C GLN A 83 20.82 4.80 -22.55
N SER A 84 21.94 4.11 -22.35
CA SER A 84 21.92 2.70 -21.92
C SER A 84 21.25 2.55 -20.55
N ASP A 85 21.50 3.48 -19.62
CA ASP A 85 20.84 3.48 -18.32
C ASP A 85 19.35 3.81 -18.43
N TYR A 86 19.00 4.77 -19.29
CA TYR A 86 17.63 5.20 -19.56
C TYR A 86 16.78 4.04 -20.11
N ASP A 87 17.30 3.29 -21.07
CA ASP A 87 16.61 2.17 -21.72
C ASP A 87 16.41 0.98 -20.78
N LYS A 88 17.35 0.76 -19.86
CA LYS A 88 17.31 -0.35 -18.90
C LYS A 88 16.39 -0.12 -17.71
N ARG A 89 15.72 1.04 -17.63
CA ARG A 89 14.86 1.36 -16.47
C ARG A 89 13.75 0.34 -16.29
N PHE A 90 13.02 0.00 -17.36
CA PHE A 90 11.93 -0.98 -17.26
C PHE A 90 12.42 -2.34 -16.76
N SER A 91 13.48 -2.88 -17.34
CA SER A 91 13.99 -4.20 -16.93
C SER A 91 14.38 -4.25 -15.46
N LYS A 92 14.92 -3.15 -14.92
CA LYS A 92 15.31 -3.02 -13.50
C LYS A 92 14.13 -3.03 -12.52
N VAL A 93 12.91 -2.66 -12.94
CA VAL A 93 11.70 -2.64 -12.09
C VAL A 93 10.62 -3.63 -12.53
N SER A 94 10.85 -4.38 -13.60
CA SER A 94 9.85 -5.30 -14.16
C SER A 94 9.27 -6.32 -13.15
N SER A 95 10.04 -6.70 -12.13
CA SER A 95 9.59 -7.61 -11.07
C SER A 95 8.51 -7.02 -10.16
N ILE A 96 8.47 -5.70 -9.99
CA ILE A 96 7.50 -4.99 -9.13
C ILE A 96 6.33 -4.41 -9.93
N LEU A 97 6.29 -4.61 -11.25
CA LEU A 97 5.31 -4.04 -12.16
C LEU A 97 4.45 -5.11 -12.83
N ALA A 98 3.17 -4.80 -12.99
CA ALA A 98 2.19 -5.55 -13.77
C ALA A 98 1.39 -4.59 -14.67
N LEU A 99 2.12 -3.79 -15.46
CA LEU A 99 1.53 -2.80 -16.36
C LEU A 99 1.02 -3.44 -17.64
N SER A 100 -0.05 -2.89 -18.21
CA SER A 100 -0.42 -3.15 -19.61
C SER A 100 0.68 -2.68 -20.57
N LYS A 101 0.68 -3.22 -21.80
CA LYS A 101 1.70 -2.86 -22.80
C LYS A 101 1.65 -1.38 -23.16
N ASP A 102 0.46 -0.79 -23.21
CA ASP A 102 0.29 0.64 -23.50
C ASP A 102 0.83 1.51 -22.37
N GLN A 103 0.53 1.18 -21.10
CA GLN A 103 1.11 1.86 -19.95
C GLN A 103 2.63 1.76 -19.93
N GLN A 104 3.18 0.57 -20.23
CA GLN A 104 4.61 0.37 -20.32
C GLN A 104 5.24 1.25 -21.40
N ASN A 105 4.69 1.26 -22.61
CA ASN A 105 5.24 2.04 -23.72
C ASN A 105 5.14 3.56 -23.46
N ASN A 106 4.09 4.01 -22.77
CA ASN A 106 3.92 5.43 -22.41
C ASN A 106 4.86 5.88 -21.29
N LEU A 107 5.16 5.01 -20.33
CA LEU A 107 6.07 5.32 -19.22
C LEU A 107 7.55 5.16 -19.62
N PHE A 108 7.87 4.16 -20.43
CA PHE A 108 9.24 3.81 -20.77
C PHE A 108 9.50 4.03 -22.26
N ASP A 109 9.54 5.30 -22.69
CA ASP A 109 10.01 5.64 -24.02
C ASP A 109 11.49 5.26 -24.20
N SER A 110 11.90 5.07 -25.46
CA SER A 110 13.26 4.66 -25.80
C SER A 110 14.29 5.77 -25.66
N GLY A 111 13.90 7.01 -25.33
CA GLY A 111 14.83 8.14 -25.28
C GLY A 111 15.49 8.47 -26.61
N LEU A 112 15.09 7.85 -27.73
CA LEU A 112 15.65 8.14 -29.05
C LEU A 112 14.93 9.31 -29.70
N ASP A 113 15.65 10.04 -30.56
CA ASP A 113 15.06 11.05 -31.43
C ASP A 113 14.40 10.43 -32.68
N ALA A 114 13.78 11.26 -33.52
CA ALA A 114 13.11 10.83 -34.73
C ALA A 114 14.03 10.17 -35.79
N THR A 115 15.35 10.33 -35.66
CA THR A 115 16.35 9.70 -36.53
C THR A 115 16.89 8.38 -35.96
N GLY A 116 16.44 8.00 -34.75
CA GLY A 116 16.97 6.86 -34.00
C GLY A 116 18.26 7.18 -33.23
N GLY A 117 18.67 8.45 -33.19
CA GLY A 117 19.81 8.92 -32.41
C GLY A 117 19.48 8.99 -30.92
N SER A 118 20.51 8.82 -30.08
CA SER A 118 20.39 8.93 -28.63
C SER A 118 20.13 10.38 -28.21
N ARG A 119 18.86 10.76 -27.97
CA ARG A 119 18.54 12.10 -27.45
C ARG A 119 19.18 12.32 -26.09
N ILE A 120 19.23 11.26 -25.27
CA ILE A 120 19.77 11.31 -23.91
C ILE A 120 21.25 11.69 -23.94
N ASP A 121 22.07 11.01 -24.74
CA ASP A 121 23.51 11.28 -24.79
C ASP A 121 23.81 12.57 -25.57
N ASN A 122 23.12 12.81 -26.69
CA ASN A 122 23.33 14.00 -27.53
C ASN A 122 23.06 15.30 -26.77
N LEU A 123 22.07 15.30 -25.88
CA LEU A 123 21.73 16.46 -25.04
C LEU A 123 22.37 16.40 -23.64
N GLY A 124 23.15 15.36 -23.34
CA GLY A 124 23.76 15.13 -22.03
C GLY A 124 22.73 15.09 -20.89
N LEU A 125 21.54 14.54 -21.16
CA LEU A 125 20.45 14.50 -20.19
C LEU A 125 20.77 13.52 -19.07
N THR A 126 20.71 14.00 -17.83
CA THR A 126 20.87 13.17 -16.65
C THR A 126 19.76 13.45 -15.65
N SER A 127 19.44 12.43 -14.87
CA SER A 127 18.53 12.53 -13.73
C SER A 127 19.08 11.74 -12.56
N GLN A 128 19.03 12.33 -11.38
CA GLN A 128 19.46 11.71 -10.15
C GLN A 128 18.35 11.84 -9.09
N TYR A 129 17.84 10.70 -8.65
CA TYR A 129 16.97 10.64 -7.47
C TYR A 129 17.68 11.23 -6.24
N GLN A 130 17.01 12.13 -5.53
CA GLN A 130 17.52 12.72 -4.28
C GLN A 130 16.81 12.12 -3.07
N THR A 131 15.49 12.29 -3.01
CA THR A 131 14.67 11.84 -1.89
C THR A 131 13.22 11.66 -2.35
N ALA A 132 12.43 10.96 -1.53
CA ALA A 132 11.00 10.90 -1.69
C ALA A 132 10.30 10.71 -0.34
N THR A 133 9.10 11.26 -0.23
CA THR A 133 8.17 11.00 0.87
C THR A 133 6.96 10.30 0.31
N SER A 134 6.57 9.17 0.92
CA SER A 134 5.49 8.31 0.41
C SER A 134 4.47 7.97 1.48
N TYR A 135 3.22 7.93 1.05
CA TYR A 135 2.00 7.68 1.82
C TYR A 135 1.18 6.60 1.11
N THR A 136 0.43 5.82 1.89
CA THR A 136 -0.53 4.86 1.34
C THR A 136 -1.93 5.15 1.85
N SER A 137 -2.92 4.72 1.06
CA SER A 137 -4.32 4.69 1.45
C SER A 137 -4.94 3.44 0.84
N ASP A 138 -5.72 2.71 1.65
CA ASP A 138 -6.51 1.60 1.13
C ASP A 138 -7.65 2.13 0.25
N LEU A 139 -7.75 1.62 -0.97
CA LEU A 139 -8.88 1.92 -1.87
C LEU A 139 -9.96 0.85 -1.73
N ASP A 140 -9.55 -0.41 -1.69
CA ASP A 140 -10.40 -1.57 -1.44
C ASP A 140 -9.59 -2.75 -0.86
N ASN A 141 -10.21 -3.92 -0.72
CA ASN A 141 -9.58 -5.10 -0.10
C ASN A 141 -8.42 -5.72 -0.92
N GLN A 142 -8.21 -5.28 -2.16
CA GLN A 142 -7.23 -5.83 -3.10
C GLN A 142 -6.29 -4.76 -3.66
N THR A 143 -6.62 -3.48 -3.51
CA THR A 143 -5.90 -2.36 -4.08
C THR A 143 -5.50 -1.35 -3.02
N ILE A 144 -4.19 -1.07 -2.94
CA ILE A 144 -3.62 0.02 -2.16
C ILE A 144 -3.19 1.14 -3.10
N GLU A 145 -3.63 2.37 -2.82
CA GLU A 145 -3.09 3.56 -3.46
C GLU A 145 -1.81 3.99 -2.73
N ALA A 146 -0.75 4.21 -3.49
CA ALA A 146 0.51 4.74 -2.99
C ALA A 146 0.79 6.08 -3.67
N LEU A 147 1.07 7.11 -2.87
CA LEU A 147 1.42 8.45 -3.34
C LEU A 147 2.84 8.77 -2.88
N ALA A 148 3.68 9.25 -3.79
CA ALA A 148 5.03 9.69 -3.45
C ALA A 148 5.36 11.05 -4.05
N THR A 149 5.82 11.97 -3.20
CA THR A 149 6.46 13.21 -3.64
C THR A 149 7.96 12.95 -3.76
N VAL A 150 8.49 13.02 -4.97
CA VAL A 150 9.87 12.69 -5.32
C VAL A 150 10.62 13.95 -5.71
N VAL A 151 11.81 14.14 -5.15
CA VAL A 151 12.74 15.19 -5.57
C VAL A 151 13.85 14.56 -6.40
N VAL A 152 14.05 15.09 -7.60
CA VAL A 152 15.08 14.66 -8.54
C VAL A 152 15.93 15.84 -8.95
N LYS A 153 17.21 15.59 -9.24
CA LYS A 153 18.11 16.58 -9.80
C LYS A 153 18.36 16.23 -11.26
N THR A 154 17.97 17.12 -12.16
CA THR A 154 18.07 16.92 -13.61
C THR A 154 19.04 17.92 -14.22
N SER A 155 19.78 17.52 -15.25
CA SER A 155 20.63 18.43 -16.02
C SER A 155 20.75 18.03 -17.48
N GLY A 156 21.25 18.96 -18.30
CA GLY A 156 21.61 18.74 -19.70
C GLY A 156 22.90 19.49 -20.04
N THR A 157 23.47 19.22 -21.20
CA THR A 157 24.69 19.88 -21.68
C THR A 157 24.50 21.40 -21.71
N GLY A 158 25.44 22.13 -21.10
CA GLY A 158 25.40 23.60 -21.02
C GLY A 158 24.32 24.17 -20.09
N GLN A 159 23.59 23.33 -19.36
CA GLN A 159 22.55 23.76 -18.43
C GLN A 159 22.95 23.52 -16.98
N LYS A 160 22.55 24.44 -16.09
CA LYS A 160 22.69 24.23 -14.65
C LYS A 160 21.72 23.14 -14.21
N ALA A 161 22.19 22.23 -13.35
CA ALA A 161 21.34 21.23 -12.74
C ALA A 161 20.25 21.87 -11.87
N ILE A 162 19.01 21.40 -12.03
CA ILE A 162 17.84 21.90 -11.30
C ILE A 162 17.20 20.77 -10.49
N ASN A 163 16.66 21.11 -9.33
CA ASN A 163 15.82 20.19 -8.59
C ASN A 163 14.38 20.30 -9.10
N GLN A 164 13.74 19.17 -9.34
CA GLN A 164 12.33 19.07 -9.70
C GLN A 164 11.59 18.24 -8.65
N THR A 165 10.37 18.66 -8.33
CA THR A 165 9.48 17.92 -7.45
C THR A 165 8.37 17.28 -8.29
N ILE A 166 8.16 15.99 -8.09
CA ILE A 166 7.27 15.17 -8.91
C ILE A 166 6.31 14.43 -7.99
N LEU A 167 5.03 14.41 -8.34
CA LEU A 167 4.05 13.57 -7.68
C LEU A 167 3.87 12.27 -8.46
N LEU A 168 4.13 11.15 -7.80
CA LEU A 168 3.82 9.81 -8.29
C LEU A 168 2.58 9.29 -7.60
N HIS A 169 1.71 8.66 -8.38
CA HIS A 169 0.54 7.94 -7.88
C HIS A 169 0.56 6.53 -8.46
N GLY A 170 0.74 5.52 -7.60
CA GLY A 170 0.72 4.11 -7.96
C GLY A 170 -0.49 3.39 -7.39
N TRP A 171 -0.99 2.40 -8.13
CA TRP A 171 -1.98 1.43 -7.66
C TRP A 171 -1.31 0.09 -7.50
N PHE A 172 -1.41 -0.49 -6.30
CA PHE A 172 -0.76 -1.73 -5.91
C PHE A 172 -1.78 -2.82 -5.67
N ASP A 173 -1.64 -3.94 -6.37
CA ASP A 173 -2.49 -5.11 -6.20
C ASP A 173 -1.89 -6.03 -5.11
N THR A 174 -2.65 -6.27 -4.04
CA THR A 174 -2.18 -7.00 -2.85
C THR A 174 -2.09 -8.52 -3.06
N GLN A 175 -2.73 -9.05 -4.11
CA GLN A 175 -2.66 -10.49 -4.43
C GLN A 175 -1.39 -10.82 -5.19
N THR A 176 -1.10 -10.05 -6.23
CA THR A 176 0.07 -10.20 -7.09
C THR A 176 1.30 -9.49 -6.53
N GLN A 177 1.10 -8.61 -5.56
CA GLN A 177 2.14 -7.82 -4.89
C GLN A 177 2.91 -6.92 -5.87
N LYS A 178 2.20 -6.30 -6.82
CA LYS A 178 2.77 -5.51 -7.92
C LYS A 178 2.00 -4.21 -8.16
N LEU A 179 2.70 -3.21 -8.70
CA LEU A 179 2.07 -1.99 -9.18
C LEU A 179 1.42 -2.25 -10.55
N THR A 180 0.11 -2.05 -10.64
CA THR A 180 -0.70 -2.28 -11.85
C THR A 180 -0.92 -1.00 -12.65
N SER A 181 -0.70 0.17 -12.03
CA SER A 181 -0.78 1.46 -12.70
C SER A 181 0.11 2.47 -11.98
N ILE A 182 0.69 3.39 -12.75
CA ILE A 182 1.48 4.53 -12.25
C ILE A 182 1.10 5.77 -13.06
N LYS A 183 0.74 6.85 -12.38
CA LYS A 183 0.57 8.18 -12.95
C LYS A 183 1.65 9.11 -12.42
N ILE A 184 2.20 9.91 -13.32
CA ILE A 184 3.24 10.91 -13.04
C ILE A 184 2.62 12.28 -13.26
N ASN A 185 2.57 13.10 -12.22
CA ASN A 185 2.10 14.48 -12.30
C ASN A 185 3.25 15.42 -11.92
N GLN A 186 3.50 16.43 -12.76
CA GLN A 186 4.42 17.50 -12.40
C GLN A 186 3.70 18.47 -11.47
N ILE A 187 4.35 18.84 -10.36
CA ILE A 187 3.88 19.91 -9.49
C ILE A 187 4.45 21.20 -10.08
N GLN A 188 3.58 22.07 -10.60
CA GLN A 188 3.95 23.40 -11.12
C GLN A 188 4.45 24.31 -10.00
#